data_AF-A0A3B9IXN8-F1
#
_entry.id   AF-A0A3B9IXN8-F1
#
_cell.length_a   1.000
_cell.length_b   1.000
_cell.length_c   1.000
_cell.angle_alpha   90.00
_cell.angle_beta   90.00
_cell.angle_gamma   90.00
#
_symmetry.space_group_name_H-M   'P 1'
#
loop_
_entity.id
_entity.type
_entity.pdbx_description
1 polymer ?
#
loop_
_entity_poly.entity_id
_entity_poly.type
_entity_poly.pdbx_seq_one_letter_code
_entity_poly.pdbx_strand_id
1 'polypeptide(L)'
;MDFAEKYNITADSSPKEEKELVLSYLSALNDEGWDTSEAVELVKECSDKEWETLSRKLISHKTGKHKCKCCGCYTMEESEGNHEICPVCFWEDDPVQNNDPDYNGGANKVSLNEAKINFEKYGACTESAVPFVREPNAEELSGIVHETDDSE
;
A
#
# COMPACT_ATOMS: atom_id res chain seq x y z
N MET A 1 -10.10 -10.26 3.30
CA MET A 1 -10.79 -10.26 1.99
C MET A 1 -10.10 -9.19 1.20
N ASP A 2 -9.45 -9.54 0.09
CA ASP A 2 -8.70 -8.57 -0.70
C ASP A 2 -9.68 -7.52 -1.27
N PHE A 3 -9.23 -6.28 -1.40
CA PHE A 3 -10.04 -5.20 -1.96
C PHE A 3 -10.54 -5.57 -3.37
N ALA A 4 -9.67 -6.18 -4.18
CA ALA A 4 -10.03 -6.66 -5.51
C ALA A 4 -11.12 -7.75 -5.49
N GLU A 5 -11.08 -8.67 -4.52
CA GLU A 5 -12.11 -9.70 -4.33
C GLU A 5 -13.45 -9.11 -3.89
N LYS A 6 -13.43 -8.12 -2.98
CA LYS A 6 -14.65 -7.44 -2.49
C LYS A 6 -15.40 -6.73 -3.61
N TYR A 7 -14.69 -6.19 -4.59
CA TYR A 7 -15.26 -5.38 -5.68
C TYR A 7 -15.22 -6.05 -7.06
N ASN A 8 -14.84 -7.34 -7.13
CA ASN A 8 -14.80 -8.15 -8.36
C ASN A 8 -14.03 -7.47 -9.51
N ILE A 9 -12.91 -6.81 -9.18
CA ILE A 9 -12.09 -6.08 -10.16
C ILE A 9 -11.33 -7.11 -11.01
N THR A 10 -11.59 -7.14 -12.32
CA THR A 10 -10.89 -8.01 -13.27
C THR A 10 -9.85 -7.22 -14.06
N ALA A 11 -8.84 -7.89 -14.61
CA ALA A 11 -7.83 -7.26 -15.46
C ALA A 11 -8.39 -6.70 -16.79
N ASP A 12 -9.66 -6.98 -17.10
CA ASP A 12 -10.34 -6.59 -18.34
C ASP A 12 -11.32 -5.42 -18.16
N SER A 13 -11.40 -4.80 -16.97
CA SER A 13 -12.30 -3.67 -16.75
C SER A 13 -11.96 -2.49 -17.67
N SER A 14 -12.97 -1.94 -18.32
CA SER A 14 -12.82 -0.67 -19.04
C SER A 14 -12.57 0.47 -18.06
N PRO A 15 -11.88 1.54 -18.47
CA PRO A 15 -11.66 2.71 -17.61
C PRO A 15 -12.97 3.31 -17.07
N LYS A 16 -14.08 3.21 -17.81
CA LYS A 16 -15.39 3.64 -17.33
C LYS A 16 -15.90 2.79 -16.15
N GLU A 17 -15.75 1.47 -16.22
CA GLU A 17 -16.09 0.56 -15.13
C GLU A 17 -15.18 0.80 -13.91
N GLU A 18 -13.89 1.09 -14.13
CA GLU A 18 -12.96 1.49 -13.06
C GLU A 18 -13.41 2.76 -12.35
N LYS A 19 -13.90 3.76 -13.10
CA LYS A 19 -14.43 5.01 -12.52
C LYS A 19 -15.63 4.76 -11.62
N GLU A 20 -16.55 3.90 -12.05
CA GLU A 20 -17.73 3.52 -11.28
C GLU A 20 -17.35 2.75 -10.00
N LEU A 21 -16.34 1.88 -10.09
CA LEU A 21 -15.78 1.17 -8.94
C LEU A 21 -15.18 2.14 -7.90
N VAL A 22 -14.44 3.15 -8.34
CA VAL A 22 -13.88 4.17 -7.44
C VAL A 22 -14.98 4.95 -6.72
N LEU A 23 -16.04 5.35 -7.43
CA LEU A 23 -17.19 6.02 -6.82
C LEU A 23 -17.91 5.13 -5.78
N SER A 24 -18.07 3.83 -6.10
CA SER A 24 -18.63 2.85 -5.18
C SER A 24 -17.80 2.72 -3.91
N TYR A 25 -16.47 2.66 -4.06
CA TYR A 25 -15.55 2.59 -2.93
C TYR A 25 -15.59 3.84 -2.03
N LEU A 26 -15.55 5.03 -2.63
CA LEU A 26 -15.61 6.30 -1.88
C LEU A 26 -16.92 6.43 -1.11
N SER A 27 -18.03 5.94 -1.67
CA SER A 27 -19.32 5.87 -0.97
C SER A 27 -19.26 4.92 0.23
N ALA A 28 -18.65 3.75 0.08
CA ALA A 28 -18.51 2.80 1.18
C ALA A 28 -17.65 3.37 2.33
N LEU A 29 -16.56 4.07 2.01
CA LEU A 29 -15.74 4.76 3.02
C LEU A 29 -16.53 5.85 3.75
N ASN A 30 -17.39 6.58 3.02
CA ASN A 30 -18.29 7.56 3.63
C ASN A 30 -19.27 6.92 4.61
N ASP A 31 -19.82 5.75 4.27
CA ASP A 31 -20.69 4.98 5.18
C ASP A 31 -19.94 4.48 6.42
N GLU A 32 -18.62 4.27 6.32
CA GLU A 32 -17.73 3.95 7.44
C GLU A 32 -17.30 5.20 8.25
N GLY A 33 -17.73 6.40 7.85
CA GLY A 33 -17.53 7.66 8.59
C GLY A 33 -16.37 8.52 8.10
N TRP A 34 -15.75 8.20 6.97
CA TRP A 34 -14.71 9.04 6.35
C TRP A 34 -15.33 10.14 5.50
N ASP A 35 -14.84 11.38 5.58
CA ASP A 35 -15.29 12.42 4.65
C ASP A 35 -14.63 12.23 3.29
N THR A 36 -15.41 11.74 2.32
CA THR A 36 -14.96 11.54 0.93
C THR A 36 -15.59 12.53 -0.04
N SER A 37 -16.30 13.55 0.46
CA SER A 37 -17.14 14.44 -0.34
C SER A 37 -16.36 15.11 -1.48
N GLU A 38 -15.18 15.66 -1.17
CA GLU A 38 -14.30 16.31 -2.15
C GLU A 38 -13.80 15.32 -3.21
N ALA A 39 -13.37 14.12 -2.80
CA ALA A 39 -12.90 13.10 -3.73
C ALA A 39 -14.03 12.63 -4.67
N VAL A 40 -15.25 12.47 -4.15
CA VAL A 40 -16.42 12.08 -4.96
C VAL A 40 -16.76 13.15 -5.99
N GLU A 41 -16.69 14.44 -5.62
CA GLU A 41 -16.93 15.55 -6.53
C GLU A 41 -15.90 15.58 -7.66
N LEU A 42 -14.60 15.50 -7.32
CA LEU A 42 -13.51 15.45 -8.29
C LEU A 42 -13.65 14.29 -9.29
N VAL A 43 -13.98 13.09 -8.82
CA VAL A 43 -14.17 11.93 -9.70
C VAL A 43 -15.39 12.11 -10.59
N LYS A 44 -16.49 12.69 -10.08
CA LYS A 44 -17.70 12.94 -10.90
C LYS A 44 -17.45 13.96 -12.00
N GLU A 45 -16.70 15.02 -11.72
CA GLU A 45 -16.39 16.08 -12.68
C GLU A 45 -15.39 15.65 -13.77
N CYS A 46 -14.53 14.68 -13.47
CA CYS A 46 -13.57 14.12 -14.42
C CYS A 46 -14.29 13.48 -15.62
N SER A 47 -14.04 13.92 -16.85
CA SER A 47 -14.63 13.30 -18.05
C SER A 47 -14.09 11.88 -18.28
N ASP A 48 -14.82 11.04 -19.03
CA ASP A 48 -14.37 9.67 -19.35
C ASP A 48 -12.99 9.67 -20.03
N LYS A 49 -12.71 10.66 -20.88
CA LYS A 49 -11.41 10.80 -21.57
C LYS A 49 -10.27 11.21 -20.63
N GLU A 50 -10.55 12.09 -19.68
CA GLU A 50 -9.58 12.47 -18.64
C GLU A 50 -9.30 11.28 -17.74
N TRP A 51 -10.35 10.56 -17.32
CA TRP A 51 -10.24 9.34 -16.53
C TRP A 51 -9.41 8.27 -17.23
N GLU A 52 -9.69 7.98 -18.51
CA GLU A 52 -8.90 7.06 -19.32
C GLU A 52 -7.41 7.43 -19.39
N THR A 53 -7.12 8.73 -19.40
CA THR A 53 -5.74 9.23 -19.43
C THR A 53 -5.06 9.09 -18.08
N LEU A 54 -5.76 9.44 -17.00
CA LEU A 54 -5.29 9.32 -15.62
C LEU A 54 -5.07 7.85 -15.24
N SER A 55 -6.04 6.97 -15.51
CA SER A 55 -5.93 5.53 -15.22
C SER A 55 -4.70 4.93 -15.92
N ARG A 56 -4.50 5.19 -17.22
CA ARG A 56 -3.29 4.75 -17.94
C ARG A 56 -2.00 5.26 -17.31
N LYS A 57 -1.96 6.52 -16.88
CA LYS A 57 -0.77 7.09 -16.21
C LYS A 57 -0.52 6.40 -14.88
N LEU A 58 -1.55 6.21 -14.04
CA LEU A 58 -1.40 5.53 -12.74
C LEU A 58 -0.90 4.10 -12.92
N ILE A 59 -1.45 3.37 -13.91
CA ILE A 59 -1.01 2.01 -14.23
C ILE A 59 0.47 1.98 -14.66
N SER A 60 0.90 2.92 -15.52
CA SER A 60 2.29 2.97 -15.97
C SER A 60 3.28 3.37 -14.89
N HIS A 61 2.81 4.06 -13.84
CA HIS A 61 3.61 4.55 -12.71
C HIS A 61 3.56 3.64 -11.48
N LYS A 62 2.98 2.45 -11.61
CA LYS A 62 2.99 1.49 -10.52
C LYS A 62 4.43 1.10 -10.18
N THR A 63 4.79 1.20 -8.91
CA THR A 63 6.11 0.80 -8.41
C THR A 63 6.39 -0.67 -8.66
N GLY A 64 7.65 -1.01 -8.94
CA GLY A 64 8.13 -2.39 -8.97
C GLY A 64 8.37 -2.98 -7.57
N LYS A 65 8.38 -2.14 -6.54
CA LYS A 65 8.55 -2.57 -5.15
C LYS A 65 7.37 -3.40 -4.68
N HIS A 66 7.61 -4.27 -3.71
CA HIS A 66 6.57 -5.04 -3.05
C HIS A 66 6.29 -4.53 -1.63
N LYS A 67 5.13 -4.92 -1.09
CA LYS A 67 4.70 -4.50 0.25
C LYS A 67 5.48 -5.24 1.32
N CYS A 68 6.01 -4.51 2.30
CA CYS A 68 6.49 -5.11 3.54
C CYS A 68 5.33 -5.85 4.24
N LYS A 69 5.55 -7.12 4.62
CA LYS A 69 4.49 -7.93 5.27
C LYS A 69 4.09 -7.41 6.65
N CYS A 70 4.92 -6.58 7.28
CA CYS A 70 4.63 -5.95 8.56
C CYS A 70 3.77 -4.68 8.39
N CYS A 71 4.30 -3.60 7.79
CA CYS A 71 3.59 -2.31 7.72
C CYS A 71 2.73 -2.11 6.47
N GLY A 72 2.85 -2.97 5.45
CA GLY A 72 2.09 -2.85 4.21
C GLY A 72 2.58 -1.77 3.23
N CYS A 73 3.64 -1.03 3.55
CA CYS A 73 4.23 -0.04 2.64
C CYS A 73 5.08 -0.70 1.54
N TYR A 74 5.09 -0.10 0.35
CA TYR A 74 5.87 -0.51 -0.81
C TYR A 74 7.35 -0.11 -0.68
N THR A 75 8.09 -0.80 0.18
CA THR A 75 9.49 -0.45 0.49
C THR A 75 10.51 -1.49 0.03
N MET A 76 10.04 -2.65 -0.42
CA MET A 76 10.90 -3.81 -0.62
C MET A 76 11.25 -3.93 -2.11
N GLU A 77 12.54 -3.91 -2.44
CA GLU A 77 13.04 -3.76 -3.82
C GLU A 77 13.17 -5.11 -4.55
N GLU A 78 13.79 -6.09 -3.89
CA GLU A 78 14.04 -7.40 -4.48
C GLU A 78 12.82 -8.32 -4.39
N SER A 79 12.92 -9.59 -4.81
CA SER A 79 11.85 -10.58 -4.56
C SER A 79 11.72 -10.91 -3.06
N GLU A 80 10.61 -11.51 -2.63
CA GLU A 80 10.46 -11.94 -1.23
C GLU A 80 11.62 -12.87 -0.80
N GLY A 81 12.14 -12.66 0.41
CA GLY A 81 13.14 -13.51 1.06
C GLY A 81 14.59 -13.07 0.89
N ASN A 82 14.84 -11.81 0.53
CA ASN A 82 16.18 -11.26 0.35
C ASN A 82 16.76 -10.56 1.60
N HIS A 83 16.12 -10.72 2.76
CA HIS A 83 16.59 -10.18 4.05
C HIS A 83 16.72 -8.65 4.06
N GLU A 84 15.98 -7.96 3.20
CA GLU A 84 15.88 -6.50 3.24
C GLU A 84 15.19 -6.03 4.52
N ILE A 85 15.64 -4.90 5.06
CA ILE A 85 15.05 -4.28 6.25
C ILE A 85 14.17 -3.12 5.80
N CYS A 86 12.88 -3.19 6.13
CA CYS A 86 11.94 -2.14 5.82
C CYS A 86 12.31 -0.83 6.58
N PRO A 87 12.55 0.31 5.91
CA PRO A 87 12.90 1.57 6.57
C PRO A 87 11.73 2.20 7.34
N VAL A 88 10.50 1.75 7.09
CA VAL A 88 9.27 2.28 7.71
C VAL A 88 8.97 1.60 9.04
N CYS A 89 9.24 0.30 9.16
CA CYS A 89 8.90 -0.45 10.38
C CYS A 89 10.04 -1.28 10.95
N PHE A 90 11.19 -1.34 10.29
CA PHE A 90 12.38 -2.11 10.70
C PHE A 90 12.18 -3.64 10.74
N TRP A 91 11.15 -4.16 10.08
CA TRP A 91 11.00 -5.60 9.86
C TRP A 91 12.01 -6.08 8.82
N GLU A 92 12.74 -7.14 9.12
CA GLU A 92 13.56 -7.85 8.14
C GLU A 92 12.70 -8.87 7.37
N ASP A 93 12.81 -8.87 6.05
CA ASP A 93 12.09 -9.75 5.15
C ASP A 93 12.58 -11.21 5.22
N ASP A 94 12.26 -11.86 6.33
CA ASP A 94 12.60 -13.24 6.61
C ASP A 94 11.55 -14.20 6.03
N PRO A 95 11.90 -15.04 5.04
CA PRO A 95 10.93 -15.89 4.38
C PRO A 95 10.34 -16.98 5.29
N VAL A 96 10.99 -17.35 6.39
CA VAL A 96 10.42 -18.31 7.35
C VAL A 96 9.31 -17.64 8.14
N GLN A 97 9.56 -16.49 8.76
CA GLN A 97 8.60 -15.73 9.55
C GLN A 97 7.47 -15.14 8.69
N ASN A 98 7.76 -14.84 7.43
CA ASN A 98 6.76 -14.40 6.47
C ASN A 98 5.77 -15.51 6.07
N ASN A 99 6.23 -16.76 6.04
CA ASN A 99 5.41 -17.93 5.70
C ASN A 99 4.75 -18.57 6.93
N ASP A 100 5.35 -18.42 8.11
CA ASP A 100 4.79 -18.78 9.41
C ASP A 100 4.70 -17.54 10.32
N PRO A 101 3.61 -16.75 10.22
CA PRO A 101 3.50 -15.45 10.90
C PRO A 101 3.53 -15.48 12.42
N ASP A 102 3.38 -16.66 13.03
CA ASP A 102 3.46 -16.87 14.49
C ASP A 102 4.85 -17.37 14.93
N TYR A 103 5.73 -17.73 13.98
CA TYR A 103 7.11 -18.11 14.28
C TYR A 103 7.92 -16.90 14.78
N ASN A 104 8.54 -17.07 15.95
CA ASN A 104 9.40 -16.07 16.59
C ASN A 104 10.83 -16.62 16.78
N GLY A 105 11.75 -15.72 17.12
CA GLY A 105 13.15 -16.09 17.38
C GLY A 105 14.00 -16.38 16.13
N GLY A 106 13.52 -15.99 14.94
CA GLY A 106 14.29 -15.99 13.69
C GLY A 106 15.17 -14.75 13.55
N ALA A 107 15.30 -14.23 12.33
CA ALA A 107 15.97 -12.96 12.09
C ALA A 107 15.31 -11.82 12.89
N ASN A 108 13.98 -11.83 12.96
CA ASN A 108 13.22 -10.96 13.85
C ASN A 108 12.93 -11.68 15.17
N LYS A 109 13.18 -11.00 16.30
CA LYS A 109 12.94 -11.57 17.64
C LYS A 109 11.46 -11.87 17.89
N VAL A 110 10.57 -10.98 17.44
CA VAL A 110 9.11 -11.12 17.54
C VAL A 110 8.56 -11.82 16.30
N SER A 111 7.36 -12.38 16.39
CA SER A 111 6.66 -12.92 15.22
C SER A 111 6.15 -11.82 14.28
N LEU A 112 5.76 -12.16 13.06
CA LEU A 112 5.19 -11.19 12.11
C LEU A 112 3.86 -10.62 12.63
N ASN A 113 3.03 -11.44 13.27
CA ASN A 113 1.78 -10.99 13.86
C ASN A 113 2.01 -10.03 15.03
N GLU A 114 3.00 -10.30 15.88
CA GLU A 114 3.42 -9.38 16.95
C GLU A 114 3.98 -8.07 16.37
N ALA A 115 4.77 -8.15 15.30
CA ALA A 115 5.33 -6.99 14.63
C ALA A 115 4.25 -6.06 14.06
N LYS A 116 3.17 -6.61 13.48
CA LYS A 116 2.01 -5.83 13.01
C LYS A 116 1.34 -5.07 14.14
N ILE A 117 1.08 -5.73 15.26
CA ILE A 117 0.51 -5.11 16.47
C ILE A 117 1.43 -4.02 17.01
N ASN A 118 2.75 -4.29 17.03
CA ASN A 118 3.74 -3.31 17.45
C ASN A 118 3.80 -2.10 16.52
N PHE A 119 3.68 -2.31 15.21
CA PHE A 119 3.68 -1.22 14.24
C PHE A 119 2.47 -0.29 14.45
N GLU A 120 1.28 -0.84 14.65
CA GLU A 120 0.09 -0.05 15.00
C GLU A 120 0.28 0.74 16.30
N LYS A 121 1.03 0.20 17.26
CA LYS A 121 1.23 0.81 18.58
C LYS A 121 2.38 1.82 18.64
N TYR A 122 3.48 1.57 17.93
CA TYR A 122 4.75 2.28 18.09
C TYR A 122 5.27 2.90 16.79
N GLY A 123 4.69 2.58 15.63
CA GLY A 123 5.27 2.92 14.32
C GLY A 123 6.49 2.07 13.93
N ALA A 124 6.80 1.01 14.68
CA ALA A 124 7.91 0.10 14.40
C ALA A 124 7.59 -1.35 14.80
N CYS A 125 8.28 -2.33 14.21
CA CYS A 125 8.06 -3.76 14.46
C CYS A 125 8.36 -4.17 15.91
N THR A 126 9.14 -3.36 16.63
CA THR A 126 9.37 -3.44 18.08
C THR A 126 9.54 -2.03 18.64
N GLU A 127 9.25 -1.83 19.93
CA GLU A 127 9.47 -0.52 20.59
C GLU A 127 10.94 -0.07 20.53
N SER A 128 11.89 -1.00 20.63
CA SER A 128 13.32 -0.69 20.52
C SER A 128 13.76 -0.26 19.11
N ALA A 129 12.94 -0.53 18.08
CA ALA A 129 13.26 -0.20 16.70
C ALA A 129 12.85 1.23 16.30
N VAL A 130 12.07 1.92 17.13
CA VAL A 130 11.60 3.31 16.88
C VAL A 130 12.72 4.29 16.47
N PRO A 131 13.95 4.24 17.04
CA PRO A 131 15.03 5.15 16.62
C PRO A 131 15.58 4.89 15.21
N PHE A 132 15.20 3.79 14.55
CA PHE A 132 15.75 3.37 13.26
C PHE A 132 14.73 3.43 12.11
N VAL A 133 13.52 3.94 12.38
CA VAL A 133 12.45 4.05 11.38
C VAL A 133 12.24 5.50 10.94
N ARG A 134 11.51 5.66 9.83
CA ARG A 134 10.97 6.93 9.35
C ARG A 134 9.52 6.76 8.90
N GLU A 135 8.80 7.88 8.81
CA GLU A 135 7.48 7.89 8.16
C GLU A 135 7.60 7.43 6.69
N PRO A 136 6.59 6.70 6.18
CA PRO A 136 6.52 6.37 4.77
C PRO A 136 6.21 7.62 3.94
N ASN A 137 6.72 7.68 2.71
CA ASN A 137 6.33 8.73 1.77
C ASN A 137 5.07 8.34 0.97
N ALA A 138 4.54 9.26 0.16
CA ALA A 138 3.31 9.03 -0.61
C ALA A 138 3.41 7.87 -1.61
N GLU A 139 4.58 7.64 -2.20
CA GLU A 139 4.81 6.55 -3.15
C GLU A 139 4.87 5.19 -2.45
N GLU A 140 5.47 5.14 -1.26
CA GLU A 140 5.52 3.94 -0.42
C GLU A 140 4.14 3.57 0.13
N LEU A 141 3.26 4.55 0.36
CA LEU A 141 1.88 4.32 0.77
C LEU A 141 1.00 3.88 -0.40
N SER A 142 1.09 4.58 -1.53
CA SER A 142 0.20 4.36 -2.68
C SER A 142 0.65 3.26 -3.64
N GLY A 143 1.96 3.00 -3.69
CA GLY A 143 2.57 2.17 -4.72
C GLY A 143 2.61 2.85 -6.10
N ILE A 144 2.36 4.16 -6.18
CA ILE A 144 2.44 4.95 -7.41
C ILE A 144 3.64 5.89 -7.31
N VAL A 145 4.54 5.82 -8.28
CA VAL A 145 5.73 6.67 -8.38
C VAL A 145 5.37 7.98 -9.06
N HIS A 146 5.80 9.11 -8.52
CA HIS A 146 5.62 10.40 -9.18
C HIS A 146 6.73 10.62 -10.22
N GLU A 147 6.35 11.02 -11.44
CA GLU A 147 7.28 11.62 -12.39
C GLU A 147 7.86 12.88 -11.74
N THR A 148 9.17 12.91 -11.51
CA THR A 148 9.86 14.17 -11.22
C THR A 148 9.79 15.02 -12.48
N ASP A 149 9.27 16.24 -12.39
CA ASP A 149 9.40 17.20 -13.49
C ASP A 149 10.91 17.44 -13.69
N ASP A 150 11.50 16.84 -14.72
CA ASP A 150 12.92 17.01 -15.12
C ASP A 150 13.21 18.44 -15.66
N SER A 151 12.39 19.43 -15.31
CA SER A 151 12.63 20.83 -15.60
C SER A 151 13.54 21.44 -14.54
N GLU A 152 14.84 21.13 -14.62
CA GLU A 152 15.92 21.99 -14.09
C GLU A 152 16.33 23.06 -15.11
#